data_AF-A0A182LTN3-F1
#
_entry.id   AF-A0A182LTN3-F1
#
_cell.length_a   1.000
_cell.length_b   1.000
_cell.length_c   1.000
_cell.angle_alpha   90.00
_cell.angle_beta   90.00
_cell.angle_gamma   90.00
#
_symmetry.space_group_name_H-M   'P 1'
#
loop_
_entity.id
_entity.type
_entity.pdbx_description
1 polymer ?
#
loop_
_entity_poly.entity_id
_entity_poly.type
_entity_poly.pdbx_seq_one_letter_code
_entity_poly.pdbx_strand_id
1 'polypeptide(L)'
;MYTFTSTTLQVSSSGFFELQILEISNTNSHLLSGYCCGLPPEKRQTQTTGCPACATAFSLCLKEYQGTTSSIQQQQKQLKQPAVAVEPQPSGLYGCAFGNASTPVLGGSSFVLTDPEVGGITLPFTFRWTML
;
A
#
# COMPACT_ATOMS: atom_id res chain seq x y z
N MET A 1 -50.64 -28.94 -4.64
CA MET A 1 -49.65 -27.91 -4.28
C MET A 1 -48.30 -28.38 -4.77
N TYR A 2 -47.66 -27.69 -5.71
CA TYR A 2 -46.31 -28.02 -6.17
C TYR A 2 -45.31 -27.15 -5.40
N THR A 3 -44.49 -27.75 -4.56
CA THR A 3 -43.40 -27.07 -3.87
C THR A 3 -42.22 -26.96 -4.82
N PHE A 4 -41.88 -25.74 -5.24
CA PHE A 4 -40.71 -25.47 -6.07
C PHE A 4 -39.48 -25.36 -5.14
N THR A 5 -38.64 -26.39 -5.09
CA THR A 5 -37.34 -26.32 -4.41
C THR A 5 -36.36 -25.62 -5.33
N SER A 6 -36.05 -24.36 -5.06
CA SER A 6 -35.00 -23.61 -5.76
C SER A 6 -33.65 -23.96 -5.16
N THR A 7 -32.86 -24.75 -5.88
CA THR A 7 -31.47 -25.04 -5.50
C THR A 7 -30.59 -23.87 -5.92
N THR A 8 -30.14 -23.06 -4.98
CA THR A 8 -29.15 -22.00 -5.25
C THR A 8 -27.76 -22.63 -5.41
N LEU A 9 -27.22 -22.60 -6.63
CA LEU A 9 -25.82 -22.95 -6.88
C LEU A 9 -24.92 -21.79 -6.43
N GLN A 10 -24.16 -22.01 -5.36
CA GLN A 10 -23.13 -21.07 -4.91
C GLN A 10 -21.89 -21.19 -5.81
N VAL A 11 -21.56 -20.12 -6.53
CA VAL A 11 -20.32 -20.05 -7.32
C VAL A 11 -19.24 -19.34 -6.51
N SER A 12 -18.12 -20.03 -6.26
CA SER A 12 -16.95 -19.48 -5.59
C SER A 12 -15.83 -19.22 -6.62
N SER A 13 -15.01 -18.21 -6.38
CA SER A 13 -13.78 -17.93 -7.11
C SER A 13 -12.72 -17.55 -6.09
N SER A 14 -11.52 -18.09 -6.19
CA SER A 14 -10.43 -17.78 -5.27
C SER A 14 -9.09 -17.76 -6.00
N GLY A 15 -8.13 -17.03 -5.46
CA GLY A 15 -6.78 -16.96 -6.00
C GLY A 15 -5.85 -16.16 -5.10
N PHE A 16 -4.66 -15.89 -5.63
CA PHE A 16 -3.63 -15.10 -4.98
C PHE A 16 -3.23 -13.93 -5.89
N PHE A 17 -3.07 -12.76 -5.30
CA PHE A 17 -2.34 -11.66 -5.90
C PHE A 17 -0.92 -11.68 -5.32
N GLU A 18 0.08 -11.79 -6.19
CA GLU A 18 1.48 -11.90 -5.80
C GLU A 18 2.27 -10.72 -6.38
N LEU A 19 3.00 -10.03 -5.51
CA LEU A 19 3.90 -8.94 -5.86
C LEU A 19 5.31 -9.31 -5.41
N GLN A 20 6.27 -9.17 -6.32
CA GLN A 20 7.68 -9.44 -6.04
C GLN A 20 8.51 -8.17 -6.16
N ILE A 21 9.32 -7.88 -5.14
CA ILE A 21 10.31 -6.83 -5.17
C ILE A 21 11.60 -7.39 -5.79
N LEU A 22 12.07 -6.76 -6.87
CA LEU A 22 13.29 -7.17 -7.59
C LEU A 22 14.47 -6.28 -7.25
N GLU A 23 14.28 -4.96 -7.34
CA GLU A 23 15.34 -3.98 -7.15
C GLU A 23 14.76 -2.69 -6.57
N ILE A 24 15.55 -2.03 -5.74
CA ILE A 24 15.35 -0.65 -5.35
C ILE A 24 16.65 0.12 -5.51
N SER A 25 16.53 1.36 -5.99
CA SER A 25 17.66 2.27 -6.14
C SER A 25 17.33 3.62 -5.50
N ASN A 26 17.93 3.87 -4.34
CA ASN A 26 17.95 5.16 -3.65
C ASN A 26 19.41 5.51 -3.37
N THR A 27 20.12 5.95 -4.41
CA THR A 27 21.57 6.23 -4.36
C THR A 27 21.93 7.33 -3.35
N ASN A 28 21.02 8.27 -3.10
CA ASN A 28 21.24 9.37 -2.15
C ASN A 28 20.79 9.03 -0.72
N SER A 29 20.11 7.91 -0.49
CA SER A 29 19.51 7.56 0.80
C SER A 29 18.57 8.65 1.34
N HIS A 30 17.77 9.24 0.45
CA HIS A 30 16.84 10.32 0.77
C HIS A 30 15.40 9.82 0.90
N LEU A 31 14.63 10.51 1.74
CA LEU A 31 13.18 10.39 1.85
C LEU A 31 12.50 11.22 0.76
N LEU A 32 11.19 11.02 0.57
CA LEU A 32 10.36 11.84 -0.34
C LEU A 32 10.45 13.35 -0.04
N SER A 33 10.64 13.70 1.24
CA SER A 33 10.83 15.09 1.66
C SER A 33 12.17 15.71 1.25
N GLY A 34 13.09 14.93 0.69
CA GLY A 34 14.45 15.36 0.33
C GLY A 34 15.48 15.28 1.45
N TYR A 35 15.12 14.80 2.64
CA TYR A 35 16.04 14.64 3.77
C TYR A 35 16.68 13.25 3.81
N CYS A 36 17.88 13.13 4.38
CA CYS A 36 18.50 11.82 4.60
C CYS A 36 17.67 10.93 5.53
N CYS A 37 17.73 9.62 5.30
CA CYS A 37 17.25 8.60 6.23
C CYS A 37 17.91 8.71 7.61
N GLY A 38 17.19 8.36 8.68
CA GLY A 38 17.75 8.24 10.04
C GLY A 38 18.24 9.53 10.72
N LEU A 39 18.13 10.70 10.08
CA LEU A 39 18.58 11.96 10.69
C LEU A 39 17.52 12.57 11.63
N PRO A 40 17.95 13.05 12.82
CA PRO A 40 17.09 13.79 13.72
C PRO A 40 16.72 15.16 13.11
N PRO A 41 15.56 15.74 13.47
CA PRO A 41 15.06 16.96 12.87
C PRO A 41 16.06 18.12 12.87
N GLU A 42 16.88 18.26 13.92
CA GLU A 42 17.83 19.38 14.02
C GLU A 42 18.95 19.33 12.97
N LYS A 43 19.29 18.14 12.46
CA LYS A 43 20.41 17.93 11.53
C LYS A 43 19.97 17.81 10.06
N ARG A 44 18.67 17.76 9.79
CA ARG A 44 18.12 17.54 8.44
C ARG A 44 18.43 18.68 7.45
N GLN A 45 18.59 19.91 7.95
CA GLN A 45 18.87 21.09 7.11
C GLN A 45 20.36 21.28 6.83
N THR A 46 21.23 20.76 7.70
CA THR A 46 22.67 20.99 7.64
C THR A 46 23.44 19.82 7.01
N GLN A 47 22.96 18.58 7.20
CA GLN A 47 23.59 17.40 6.63
C GLN A 47 22.77 16.88 5.44
N THR A 48 23.14 17.35 4.24
CA THR A 48 22.51 17.01 2.96
C THR A 48 23.36 16.05 2.10
N THR A 49 24.56 15.72 2.56
CA THR A 49 25.49 14.79 1.90
C THR A 49 26.00 13.75 2.90
N GLY A 50 26.45 12.59 2.39
CA GLY A 50 26.93 11.50 3.24
C GLY A 50 25.84 10.91 4.14
N CYS A 51 24.65 10.71 3.58
CA CYS A 51 23.50 10.17 4.31
C CYS A 51 23.76 8.71 4.75
N PRO A 52 23.29 8.31 5.94
CA PRO A 52 23.31 6.91 6.33
C PRO A 52 22.33 6.09 5.48
N ALA A 53 22.59 4.78 5.38
CA ALA A 53 21.71 3.89 4.64
C ALA A 53 20.30 3.82 5.27
N CYS A 54 19.28 3.76 4.42
CA CYS A 54 17.89 3.58 4.85
C CYS A 54 17.64 2.12 5.27
N ALA A 55 16.68 1.91 6.18
CA ALA A 55 16.08 0.60 6.41
C ALA A 55 14.78 0.52 5.60
N THR A 56 14.83 -0.15 4.45
CA THR A 56 13.76 -0.10 3.44
C THR A 56 12.82 -1.30 3.58
N ALA A 57 11.51 -1.02 3.67
CA ALA A 57 10.42 -1.98 3.65
C ALA A 57 9.34 -1.52 2.66
N PHE A 58 8.47 -2.43 2.22
CA PHE A 58 7.43 -2.16 1.23
C PHE A 58 6.05 -2.44 1.81
N SER A 59 5.09 -1.56 1.49
CA SER A 59 3.69 -1.72 1.85
C SER A 59 2.82 -1.77 0.60
N LEU A 60 1.98 -2.79 0.52
CA LEU A 60 0.99 -3.00 -0.53
C LEU A 60 -0.40 -2.66 -0.02
N CYS A 61 -1.13 -1.84 -0.78
CA CYS A 61 -2.54 -1.55 -0.57
C CYS A 61 -3.29 -1.82 -1.86
N LEU A 62 -4.12 -2.86 -1.89
CA LEU A 62 -4.87 -3.27 -3.06
C LEU A 62 -6.33 -2.82 -2.94
N LYS A 63 -6.85 -2.20 -4.00
CA LYS A 63 -8.23 -1.68 -4.05
C LYS A 63 -8.81 -1.79 -5.45
N GLU A 64 -10.10 -1.52 -5.58
CA GLU A 64 -10.81 -1.47 -6.85
C GLU A 64 -10.27 -0.39 -7.80
N TYR A 65 -10.42 -0.63 -9.10
CA TYR A 65 -10.17 0.39 -10.09
C TYR A 65 -11.19 1.54 -9.94
N GLN A 66 -10.68 2.74 -9.76
CA GLN A 66 -11.49 3.96 -9.71
C GLN A 66 -11.18 4.80 -10.95
N GLY A 67 -12.22 5.17 -11.69
CA GLY A 67 -12.08 6.04 -12.86
C GLY A 67 -11.55 7.44 -12.52
N THR A 68 -11.12 8.17 -13.54
CA THR A 68 -10.42 9.46 -13.45
C THR A 68 -11.17 10.57 -12.71
N THR A 69 -12.49 10.44 -12.54
CA THR A 69 -13.33 11.42 -11.82
C THR A 69 -13.37 11.19 -10.30
N SER A 70 -13.05 9.98 -9.84
CA SER A 70 -13.10 9.63 -8.41
C SER A 70 -11.87 10.13 -7.64
N SER A 71 -10.68 10.06 -8.24
CA SER A 71 -9.42 10.45 -7.57
C SER A 71 -9.26 11.96 -7.36
N ILE A 72 -9.78 12.79 -8.27
CA ILE A 72 -9.59 14.26 -8.22
C ILE A 72 -10.71 14.97 -7.45
N GLN A 73 -11.96 14.51 -7.54
CA GLN A 73 -13.07 15.17 -6.82
C GLN A 73 -13.06 14.93 -5.31
N GLN A 74 -12.31 13.94 -4.83
CA GLN A 74 -12.33 13.53 -3.43
C GLN A 74 -11.19 14.13 -2.60
N GLN A 75 -10.11 14.63 -3.22
CA GLN A 75 -9.10 15.43 -2.52
C GLN A 75 -9.58 16.83 -2.14
N GLN A 76 -10.65 17.36 -2.78
CA GLN A 76 -11.16 18.71 -2.50
C GLN A 76 -12.30 18.76 -1.46
N LYS A 77 -12.84 17.62 -1.00
CA LYS A 77 -13.95 17.64 -0.02
C LYS A 77 -13.50 17.65 1.45
N GLN A 78 -12.21 17.88 1.73
CA GLN A 78 -11.68 17.99 3.09
C GLN A 78 -11.22 19.40 3.48
N LEU A 79 -11.89 20.44 2.99
CA LEU A 79 -11.79 21.79 3.59
C LEU A 79 -13.19 22.35 3.90
N LYS A 80 -13.96 21.65 4.74
CA LYS A 80 -14.98 22.28 5.59
C LYS A 80 -15.57 21.28 6.59
N GLN A 81 -14.91 21.09 7.73
CA GLN A 81 -15.64 20.91 8.98
C GLN A 81 -14.79 21.33 10.18
N PRO A 82 -15.34 22.16 11.10
CA PRO A 82 -14.63 22.61 12.29
C PRO A 82 -14.48 21.47 13.31
N ALA A 83 -13.34 21.48 13.98
CA ALA A 83 -12.92 20.48 14.95
C ALA A 83 -13.90 20.34 16.12
N VAL A 84 -14.54 19.17 16.24
CA VAL A 84 -15.10 18.66 17.48
C VAL A 84 -14.50 17.27 17.67
N ALA A 85 -13.96 17.02 18.86
CA ALA A 85 -13.13 15.86 19.20
C ALA A 85 -13.74 14.53 18.72
N VAL A 86 -13.05 13.89 17.78
CA VAL A 86 -13.29 12.52 17.34
C VAL A 86 -11.96 11.78 17.38
N GLU A 87 -12.01 10.62 18.02
CA GLU A 87 -11.09 9.47 18.00
C GLU A 87 -10.18 9.38 16.75
N PRO A 88 -8.94 8.85 16.84
CA PRO A 88 -7.97 8.87 15.73
C PRO A 88 -8.58 8.36 14.43
N GLN A 89 -8.86 9.27 13.49
CA GLN A 89 -9.48 8.91 12.22
C GLN A 89 -8.48 8.08 11.39
N PRO A 90 -8.81 6.82 11.05
CA PRO A 90 -7.93 5.98 10.27
C PRO A 90 -7.77 6.56 8.87
N SER A 91 -6.61 6.34 8.27
CA SER A 91 -6.23 6.74 6.90
C SER A 91 -7.07 6.05 5.80
N GLY A 92 -8.34 5.76 6.05
CA GLY A 92 -9.19 4.81 5.33
C GLY A 92 -10.42 5.41 4.66
N LEU A 93 -10.33 6.60 4.04
CA LEU A 93 -11.47 7.06 3.24
C LEU A 93 -11.62 6.25 1.93
N TYR A 94 -10.54 5.62 1.46
CA TYR A 94 -10.57 4.51 0.51
C TYR A 94 -9.61 3.46 1.05
N GLY A 95 -10.11 2.59 1.93
CA GLY A 95 -9.32 1.49 2.47
C GLY A 95 -8.80 0.58 1.35
N CYS A 96 -7.85 -0.30 1.70
CA CYS A 96 -7.36 -1.32 0.80
C CYS A 96 -8.45 -2.41 0.67
N ALA A 97 -9.45 -2.17 -0.17
CA ALA A 97 -10.66 -2.98 -0.30
C ALA A 97 -10.38 -4.45 -0.63
N PHE A 98 -9.28 -4.73 -1.31
CA PHE A 98 -8.82 -6.08 -1.65
C PHE A 98 -7.70 -6.59 -0.72
N GLY A 99 -7.40 -5.84 0.34
CA GLY A 99 -6.40 -6.19 1.35
C GLY A 99 -5.14 -5.34 1.29
N ASN A 100 -4.38 -5.40 2.38
CA ASN A 100 -3.07 -4.78 2.49
C ASN A 100 -2.08 -5.79 3.09
N ALA A 101 -0.81 -5.62 2.78
CA ALA A 101 0.28 -6.40 3.34
C ALA A 101 1.55 -5.57 3.34
N SER A 102 2.54 -5.93 4.14
CA SER A 102 3.84 -5.27 4.16
C SER A 102 4.95 -6.27 4.36
N THR A 103 6.12 -5.96 3.82
CA THR A 103 7.34 -6.73 4.04
C THR A 103 7.98 -6.33 5.36
N PRO A 104 8.82 -7.18 5.97
CA PRO A 104 9.85 -6.70 6.87
C PRO A 104 10.82 -5.76 6.14
N VAL A 105 11.79 -5.21 6.86
CA VAL A 105 12.92 -4.50 6.25
C VAL A 105 13.70 -5.49 5.37
N LEU A 106 13.76 -5.22 4.07
CA LEU A 106 14.42 -6.09 3.09
C LEU A 106 15.88 -5.69 2.85
N GLY A 107 16.25 -4.45 3.14
CA GLY A 107 17.63 -4.01 2.93
C GLY A 107 17.87 -2.52 3.14
N GLY A 108 19.03 -2.09 2.62
CA GLY A 108 19.54 -0.73 2.66
C GLY A 108 18.80 0.24 1.74
N SER A 109 19.47 1.33 1.36
CA SER A 109 18.93 2.30 0.40
C SER A 109 18.82 1.75 -1.02
N SER A 110 19.77 0.92 -1.44
CA SER A 110 19.75 0.29 -2.78
C SER A 110 20.16 -1.17 -2.66
N PHE A 111 19.41 -2.06 -3.32
CA PHE A 111 19.71 -3.49 -3.35
C PHE A 111 18.96 -4.18 -4.48
N VAL A 112 19.43 -5.37 -4.83
CA VAL A 112 18.80 -6.31 -5.78
C VAL A 112 18.50 -7.59 -5.00
N LEU A 113 17.29 -8.11 -5.14
CA LEU A 113 16.88 -9.40 -4.58
C LEU A 113 16.90 -10.46 -5.69
N THR A 114 17.71 -11.49 -5.49
CA THR A 114 17.77 -12.65 -6.39
C THR A 114 16.78 -13.74 -5.99
N ASP A 115 16.31 -13.72 -4.75
CA ASP A 115 15.35 -14.70 -4.21
C ASP A 115 13.92 -14.10 -4.19
N PRO A 116 12.97 -14.68 -4.94
CA PRO A 116 11.58 -14.24 -4.94
C PRO A 116 10.88 -14.32 -3.58
N GLU A 117 11.29 -15.25 -2.72
CA GLU A 117 10.60 -15.52 -1.44
C GLU A 117 10.88 -14.41 -0.40
N VAL A 118 12.05 -13.78 -0.48
CA VAL A 118 12.46 -12.74 0.48
C VAL A 118 11.71 -11.43 0.25
N GLY A 119 11.45 -11.10 -1.01
CA GLY A 119 10.75 -9.88 -1.44
C GLY A 119 9.31 -10.09 -1.86
N GLY A 120 8.72 -11.25 -1.55
CA GLY A 120 7.35 -11.59 -1.95
C GLY A 120 6.29 -10.98 -1.03
N ILE A 121 5.19 -10.51 -1.62
CA ILE A 121 3.96 -10.15 -0.93
C ILE A 121 2.81 -10.92 -1.58
N THR A 122 2.09 -11.70 -0.78
CA THR A 122 0.96 -12.52 -1.24
C THR A 122 -0.33 -12.09 -0.54
N LEU A 123 -1.36 -11.76 -1.33
CA LEU A 123 -2.71 -11.44 -0.86
C LEU A 123 -3.71 -12.48 -1.37
N PRO A 124 -4.30 -13.33 -0.50
CA PRO A 124 -5.36 -14.24 -0.89
C PRO A 124 -6.68 -13.50 -1.12
N PHE A 125 -7.45 -13.95 -2.11
CA PHE A 125 -8.81 -13.45 -2.35
C PHE A 125 -9.80 -14.58 -2.60
N THR A 126 -11.07 -14.33 -2.28
CA THR A 126 -12.21 -15.24 -2.51
C THR A 126 -13.32 -14.60 -3.34
N PHE A 127 -13.05 -13.45 -3.96
CA PHE A 127 -13.96 -12.77 -4.88
C PHE A 127 -13.57 -13.06 -6.33
N ARG A 128 -14.48 -12.78 -7.26
CA ARG A 128 -14.16 -12.86 -8.70
C ARG A 128 -13.22 -11.73 -9.06
N TRP A 129 -12.05 -12.06 -9.58
CA TRP A 129 -11.08 -11.06 -10.02
C TRP A 129 -11.65 -10.22 -11.17
N THR A 130 -11.56 -8.90 -11.05
CA THR A 130 -12.06 -7.97 -12.06
C THR A 130 -11.03 -7.85 -13.20
N MET A 131 -11.13 -8.71 -14.21
CA MET A 131 -10.56 -8.42 -15.53
C MET A 131 -11.48 -7.37 -16.20
N LEU A 132 -10.92 -6.24 -16.61
CA LEU A 132 -11.62 -5.27 -17.47
C LEU A 132 -11.93 -5.89 -18.84
#